data_AF-A0A3D5E9Y3-F1
#
_entry.id   AF-A0A3D5E9Y3-F1
#
_cell.length_a   1.000
_cell.length_b   1.000
_cell.length_c   1.000
_cell.angle_alpha   90.00
_cell.angle_beta   90.00
_cell.angle_gamma   90.00
#
_symmetry.space_group_name_H-M   'P 1'
#
loop_
_entity.id
_entity.type
_entity.pdbx_description
1 polymer ?
#
loop_
_entity_poly.entity_id
_entity_poly.type
_entity_poly.pdbx_seq_one_letter_code
_entity_poly.pdbx_strand_id
1 'polypeptide(L)' 'LRQAGFRVEVDARGERMNAKIRHAQLQKIPYMLVAGDREAEAGTVAVRVRTGEDLGAVSLTDFIDRIKEERETKSLLP' A
#
# COMPACT_ATOMS: atom_id res chain seq x y z
N LEU A 1 -10.17 1.79 2.82
CA LEU A 1 -9.48 2.76 1.91
C LEU A 1 -10.44 3.49 0.96
N ARG A 2 -11.23 2.81 0.11
CA ARG A 2 -12.18 3.50 -0.80
C ARG A 2 -13.18 4.40 -0.07
N GLN A 3 -13.71 3.93 1.07
CA GLN A 3 -14.59 4.73 1.94
C GLN A 3 -13.90 5.99 2.50
N ALA A 4 -12.57 5.97 2.65
CA ALA A 4 -11.79 7.12 3.09
C ALA A 4 -11.41 8.08 1.93
N GLY A 5 -11.95 7.86 0.73
CA GLY A 5 -11.76 8.72 -0.44
C GLY A 5 -10.47 8.48 -1.23
N PHE A 6 -9.75 7.39 -0.96
CA PHE A 6 -8.52 7.06 -1.69
C PHE A 6 -8.80 6.24 -2.95
N ARG A 7 -8.01 6.50 -4.01
CA ARG A 7 -7.98 5.67 -5.21
C ARG A 7 -7.21 4.39 -4.92
N VAL A 8 -7.91 3.26 -4.96
CA VAL A 8 -7.33 1.95 -4.64
C VAL A 8 -7.83 0.89 -5.62
N GLU A 9 -6.92 0.06 -6.08
CA GLU A 9 -7.17 -1.09 -6.94
C GLU A 9 -6.61 -2.36 -6.28
N VAL A 10 -7.28 -3.48 -6.50
CA VAL A 10 -6.85 -4.79 -5.99
C VAL A 10 -6.32 -5.62 -7.15
N ASP A 11 -5.04 -5.97 -7.09
CA ASP A 11 -4.41 -6.86 -8.07
C ASP A 11 -4.54 -8.34 -7.63
N ALA A 12 -5.64 -8.97 -8.06
CA ALA A 12 -5.95 -10.36 -7.74
C ALA A 12 -5.34 -11.40 -8.71
N ARG A 13 -4.43 -11.02 -9.61
CA ARG A 13 -3.85 -11.94 -10.61
C ARG A 13 -3.08 -13.09 -9.94
N GLY A 14 -3.05 -14.28 -10.56
CA GLY A 14 -2.26 -15.42 -10.09
C GLY A 14 -0.75 -15.32 -10.35
N GLU A 15 -0.20 -14.10 -10.42
CA GLU A 15 1.21 -13.85 -10.73
C GLU A 15 2.07 -13.80 -9.44
N ARG A 16 3.39 -13.95 -9.62
CA ARG A 16 4.36 -13.80 -8.51
C ARG A 16 4.25 -12.40 -7.89
N MET A 17 4.32 -12.32 -6.56
CA MET A 17 4.21 -11.05 -5.82
C MET A 17 5.19 -9.98 -6.32
N ASN A 18 6.46 -10.35 -6.55
CA ASN A 18 7.48 -9.43 -7.07
C ASN A 18 7.13 -8.87 -8.46
N ALA A 19 6.44 -9.64 -9.31
CA ALA A 19 6.01 -9.17 -10.62
C ALA A 19 4.91 -8.11 -10.48
N LYS A 20 3.94 -8.33 -9.58
CA LYS A 20 2.89 -7.35 -9.26
C LYS A 20 3.47 -6.06 -8.67
N ILE A 21 4.40 -6.16 -7.72
CA ILE A 21 5.09 -5.01 -7.12
C ILE A 21 5.80 -4.21 -8.22
N ARG A 22 6.57 -4.88 -9.08
CA ARG A 22 7.25 -4.21 -10.20
C ARG A 22 6.26 -3.54 -11.14
N HIS A 23 5.15 -4.20 -11.47
CA HIS A 23 4.11 -3.61 -12.32
C HIS A 23 3.50 -2.35 -11.69
N ALA A 24 3.16 -2.39 -10.41
CA ALA A 24 2.63 -1.25 -9.66
C ALA A 24 3.64 -0.08 -9.58
N GLN A 25 4.93 -0.38 -9.39
CA GLN A 25 6.00 0.63 -9.43
C GLN A 25 6.12 1.31 -10.80
N LEU A 26 6.04 0.54 -11.89
CA LEU A 26 6.06 1.06 -13.27
C LEU A 26 4.83 1.94 -13.56
N GLN A 27 3.67 1.60 -13.01
CA GLN A 27 2.44 2.41 -13.06
C GLN A 27 2.50 3.65 -12.15
N LYS A 28 3.63 3.86 -11.47
CA LYS A 28 3.86 4.97 -10.54
C LYS A 28 2.87 5.03 -9.37
N ILE A 29 2.41 3.87 -8.91
CA ILE A 29 1.54 3.78 -7.73
C ILE A 29 2.38 4.13 -6.47
N PRO A 30 1.99 5.15 -5.67
CA PRO A 30 2.74 5.59 -4.49
C PRO A 30 2.98 4.49 -3.45
N TYR A 31 1.92 3.74 -3.14
CA TYR A 31 1.86 2.74 -2.08
C TYR A 31 1.35 1.40 -2.61
N MET A 32 2.03 0.33 -2.24
CA MET A 32 1.62 -1.04 -2.51
C MET A 32 1.38 -1.74 -1.17
N LEU A 33 0.15 -2.22 -0.99
CA LEU A 33 -0.27 -2.96 0.19
C LEU A 33 -0.27 -4.44 -0.13
N VAL A 34 0.55 -5.20 0.59
CA VAL A 34 0.57 -6.65 0.51
C VAL A 34 -0.16 -7.19 1.74
N ALA A 35 -1.26 -7.88 1.50
CA ALA A 35 -2.04 -8.57 2.53
C ALA A 35 -2.00 -10.07 2.22
N GLY A 36 -1.14 -10.81 2.92
CA GLY A 36 -1.16 -12.27 2.95
C GLY A 36 -2.00 -12.77 4.14
N ASP A 37 -2.01 -14.09 4.32
CA ASP A 37 -2.77 -14.74 5.40
C ASP A 37 -2.31 -14.25 6.78
N ARG A 38 -1.00 -14.11 6.97
CA ARG A 38 -0.41 -13.61 8.22
C ARG A 38 -0.82 -12.18 8.53
N GLU A 39 -0.79 -11.31 7.53
CA GLU A 39 -1.17 -9.90 7.68
C GLU A 39 -2.67 -9.76 7.96
N ALA A 40 -3.50 -10.57 7.28
CA ALA A 40 -4.94 -10.59 7.47
C ALA A 40 -5.33 -11.05 8.89
N GLU A 41 -4.69 -12.10 9.42
CA GLU A 41 -4.90 -12.57 10.80
C GLU A 41 -4.46 -11.52 11.83
N ALA A 42 -3.35 -10.83 11.58
CA ALA A 42 -2.80 -9.81 12.47
C ALA A 42 -3.48 -8.44 12.35
N GLY A 43 -4.39 -8.24 11.39
CA GLY A 43 -4.97 -6.91 11.11
C GLY A 43 -3.94 -5.89 10.60
N THR A 44 -2.84 -6.36 10.01
CA THR A 44 -1.76 -5.55 9.48
C THR A 44 -1.71 -5.61 7.95
N VAL A 45 -0.87 -4.78 7.35
CA VAL A 45 -0.54 -4.81 5.92
C VAL A 45 0.95 -4.54 5.76
N ALA A 46 1.60 -5.28 4.88
CA ALA A 46 2.97 -4.97 4.50
C ALA A 46 2.98 -3.85 3.46
N VAL A 47 3.60 -2.71 3.79
CA VAL A 47 3.58 -1.50 2.97
C VAL A 47 4.89 -1.33 2.24
N ARG A 48 4.82 -1.26 0.92
CA ARG A 48 5.95 -0.89 0.06
C ARG A 48 5.69 0.43 -0.63
N VAL A 49 6.72 1.26 -0.72
CA VAL A 49 6.66 2.53 -1.45
C VAL A 49 7.26 2.38 -2.85
N ARG A 50 6.84 3.27 -3.73
CA ARG A 50 7.30 3.26 -5.13
C ARG A 50 8.81 3.36 -5.29
N THR A 51 9.49 4.06 -4.38
CA THR A 51 10.95 4.28 -4.39
C THR A 51 11.74 3.00 -4.12
N GLY A 52 11.08 1.92 -3.72
CA GLY A 52 11.69 0.63 -3.42
C GLY A 52 11.92 0.39 -1.93
N GLU A 53 11.63 1.38 -1.08
CA GLU A 53 11.64 1.21 0.37
C GLU A 53 10.46 0.32 0.83
N ASP A 54 10.74 -0.48 1.86
CA ASP A 54 9.80 -1.38 2.50
C ASP A 54 9.59 -0.90 3.93
N LEU A 55 8.37 -0.45 4.22
CA LEU A 55 7.98 0.03 5.54
C LEU A 55 7.57 -1.12 6.48
N GLY A 56 7.57 -2.36 5.97
CA GLY A 56 7.21 -3.55 6.73
C GLY A 56 5.73 -3.63 7.05
N ALA A 57 5.39 -4.47 8.03
CA ALA A 57 4.03 -4.66 8.50
C ALA A 57 3.61 -3.49 9.42
N VAL A 58 2.57 -2.78 9.03
CA VAL A 58 1.92 -1.73 9.82
C VAL A 58 0.44 -2.05 9.96
N SER A 59 -0.19 -1.55 11.03
CA SER A 59 -1.63 -1.73 11.18
C SER A 59 -2.38 -1.01 10.05
N LEU A 60 -3.52 -1.58 9.64
CA LEU A 60 -4.32 -0.95 8.58
C LEU A 60 -4.81 0.44 8.99
N THR A 61 -5.08 0.65 10.29
CA THR A 61 -5.50 1.93 10.85
C THR A 61 -4.38 2.97 10.76
N ASP A 62 -3.17 2.64 11.19
CA ASP A 62 -2.03 3.57 11.17
C ASP A 62 -1.69 3.96 9.73
N PHE A 63 -1.74 2.99 8.80
CA PHE A 63 -1.53 3.28 7.40
C PHE A 63 -2.56 4.26 6.84
N ILE A 64 -3.84 4.07 7.16
CA ILE A 64 -4.93 4.97 6.73
C ILE A 64 -4.71 6.38 7.25
N ASP A 65 -4.32 6.54 8.51
CA ASP A 65 -4.14 7.86 9.11
C ASP A 65 -2.91 8.57 8.54
N ARG A 66 -1.82 7.85 8.29
CA ARG A 66 -0.65 8.37 7.58
C ARG A 66 -1.00 8.93 6.19
N ILE A 67 -1.69 8.15 5.36
CA ILE A 67 -2.01 8.61 3.99
C ILE A 67 -3.07 9.73 3.97
N LYS A 68 -3.90 9.85 5.02
CA LYS A 68 -4.80 10.99 5.19
C LYS A 68 -4.01 12.25 5.49
N GLU A 69 -3.07 12.19 6.43
CA GLU A 69 -2.19 13.31 6.75
C GLU A 69 -1.40 13.78 5.53
N GLU A 70 -0.82 12.84 4.76
CA GLU A 70 -0.11 13.17 3.52
C GLU A 70 -1.01 13.84 2.47
N ARG A 71 -2.27 13.38 2.36
CA ARG A 71 -3.26 13.99 1.45
C ARG A 71 -3.64 15.40 1.88
N GLU A 72 -3.88 15.63 3.18
CA GLU A 72 -4.26 16.93 3.76
C GLU A 72 -3.12 17.94 3.60
N THR A 73 -1.89 17.52 3.91
CA THR A 73 -0.67 18.35 3.80
C THR A 73 -0.19 18.53 2.36
N LYS A 74 -0.78 17.81 1.40
CA LYS A 74 -0.35 17.76 -0.01
C LYS A 74 1.14 17.43 -0.13
N SER A 75 1.61 16.51 0.70
CA SER A 75 3.00 16.06 0.68
C SER A 75 3.37 15.56 -0.72
N LEU A 76 4.57 15.97 -1.18
CA LEU A 76 5.14 15.50 -2.45
C LEU A 76 5.86 14.15 -2.29
N LEU A 77 5.98 13.65 -1.07
CA LEU A 77 6.71 12.44 -0.72
C LEU A 77 5.77 11.35 -0.21
N PRO A 78 5.86 10.17 -0.84
CA PRO A 78 5.75 8.85 -0.22
C PRO A 78 7.11 8.11 -0.18
#